data_AF-W0RT77-F1
#
_entry.id   AF-W0RT77-F1
#
_cell.length_a   1.000
_cell.length_b   1.000
_cell.length_c   1.000
_cell.angle_alpha   90.00
_cell.angle_beta   90.00
_cell.angle_gamma   90.00
#
_symmetry.space_group_name_H-M   'P 1'
#
loop_
_entity.id
_entity.type
_entity.pdbx_description
1 polymer ?
#
loop_
_entity_poly.entity_id
_entity_poly.type
_entity_poly.pdbx_seq_one_letter_code
_entity_poly.pdbx_strand_id
1 'polypeptide(L)'
;MPLTPRSGRRAARPGFSIVELLVTIVLVLVIGGAVAKVFVTQLRGYNRTRESVAIQRDLRTGLGLLPVDLRAASVQLGDVVSMSDSAVRLRANFGTSVICGRPTTSTLDLPPQNLARNVLTSWYTDPKPGDWVAVYVTNDLDPSNDSWRMLQIVSIGAAPSTSCPGAPFTDPVLDPPASKPRWRVTLNDTVSVVDGGPGRPVRFLRLVRYALYQASTTTKRWYLGYADSVGGKWNATEAVAGPFAPYAATGSGVRFRYYDTTGVLLPTPPGLGARIGRVDVTLRGAARVRGEKDTVVVRDSLLLRIALRNRQTQ
;
A
#
# COMPACT_ATOMS: atom_id res chain seq x y z
N MET A 1 54.56 84.88 19.72
CA MET A 1 53.90 83.91 18.82
C MET A 1 53.08 82.97 19.69
N PRO A 2 51.74 82.92 19.55
CA PRO A 2 50.85 82.20 20.46
C PRO A 2 50.56 80.78 19.96
N LEU A 3 50.32 79.84 20.88
CA LEU A 3 49.52 78.64 20.61
C LEU A 3 48.56 78.42 21.79
N THR A 4 47.28 78.50 21.48
CA THR A 4 46.13 78.38 22.38
C THR A 4 45.80 76.91 22.67
N PRO A 5 45.50 76.53 23.93
CA PRO A 5 44.91 75.23 24.22
C PRO A 5 43.38 75.30 24.08
N ARG A 6 42.83 74.39 23.27
CA ARG A 6 41.38 74.16 23.14
C ARG A 6 40.83 73.52 24.41
N SER A 7 39.98 74.24 25.13
CA SER A 7 39.17 73.69 26.22
C SER A 7 37.99 72.89 25.67
N GLY A 8 38.13 71.57 25.58
CA GLY A 8 37.00 70.66 25.37
C GLY A 8 36.16 70.57 26.63
N ARG A 9 34.96 71.16 26.63
CA ARG A 9 33.95 71.00 27.69
C ARG A 9 33.64 69.51 27.85
N ARG A 10 33.96 68.92 29.00
CA ARG A 10 33.38 67.62 29.39
C ARG A 10 31.90 67.86 29.68
N ALA A 11 31.05 67.46 28.74
CA ALA A 11 29.62 67.37 28.98
C ALA A 11 29.38 66.40 30.14
N ALA A 12 28.84 66.92 31.25
CA ALA A 12 28.35 66.09 32.33
C ALA A 12 27.24 65.20 31.76
N ARG A 13 27.48 63.89 31.70
CA ARG A 13 26.47 62.91 31.34
C ARG A 13 25.45 62.86 32.47
N PRO A 14 24.17 63.21 32.25
CA PRO A 14 23.16 63.05 33.29
C PRO A 14 23.02 61.56 33.60
N GLY A 15 23.20 61.19 34.87
CA GLY A 15 22.90 59.85 35.35
C GLY A 15 21.39 59.62 35.33
N PHE A 16 20.97 58.44 34.89
CA PHE A 16 19.57 58.04 34.87
C PHE A 16 18.97 58.05 36.29
N SER A 17 17.77 58.61 36.44
CA SER A 17 17.08 58.57 37.73
C SER A 17 16.57 57.15 38.02
N ILE A 18 16.54 56.77 39.31
CA ILE A 18 16.02 55.46 39.75
C ILE A 18 14.59 55.23 39.23
N VAL A 19 13.79 56.30 39.15
CA VAL A 19 12.40 56.26 38.65
C VAL A 19 12.36 55.86 37.17
N GLU A 20 13.26 56.40 36.35
CA GLU A 20 13.36 56.09 34.93
C GLU A 20 13.75 54.62 34.71
N LEU A 21 14.66 54.11 35.52
CA LEU A 21 15.07 52.71 35.50
C LEU A 21 13.91 51.77 35.89
N LEU A 22 13.11 52.15 36.90
CA LEU A 22 11.93 51.39 37.32
C LEU A 22 10.85 51.36 36.24
N VAL A 23 10.58 52.50 35.59
CA VAL A 23 9.61 52.58 34.47
C VAL A 23 10.07 51.73 33.29
N THR A 24 11.37 51.74 32.96
CA THR A 24 11.90 50.91 31.85
C THR A 24 11.77 49.42 32.13
N ILE A 25 12.03 48.97 33.37
CA ILE A 25 11.89 47.56 33.76
C ILE A 25 10.43 47.11 33.64
N VAL A 26 9.48 47.93 34.10
CA VAL A 26 8.04 47.60 34.02
C VAL A 26 7.60 47.51 32.56
N LEU A 27 8.01 48.46 31.71
CA LEU A 27 7.70 48.42 30.28
C LEU A 27 8.29 47.19 29.60
N VAL A 28 9.54 46.82 29.90
CA VAL A 28 10.19 45.63 29.36
C VAL A 28 9.47 44.35 29.80
N LEU A 29 9.01 44.26 31.05
CA LEU A 29 8.26 43.09 31.53
C LEU A 29 6.89 42.96 30.87
N VAL A 30 6.16 44.07 30.67
CA VAL A 30 4.85 44.06 30.00
C VAL A 30 5.00 43.67 28.54
N ILE A 31 5.95 44.29 27.83
CA ILE A 31 6.20 44.00 26.40
C ILE A 31 6.75 42.58 26.25
N GLY A 32 7.71 42.18 27.09
CA GLY A 32 8.27 40.84 27.10
C GLY A 32 7.22 39.76 27.38
N GLY A 33 6.31 40.00 28.32
CA GLY A 33 5.19 39.10 28.63
C GLY A 33 4.21 38.97 27.46
N ALA A 34 3.88 40.07 26.78
CA ALA A 34 3.02 40.06 25.60
C ALA A 34 3.65 39.30 24.43
N VAL A 35 4.94 39.54 24.14
CA VAL A 35 5.69 38.83 23.09
C VAL A 35 5.81 37.35 23.40
N ALA A 36 6.15 36.98 24.64
CA ALA A 36 6.22 35.58 25.07
C ALA A 36 4.86 34.88 24.90
N LYS A 37 3.75 35.53 25.25
CA LYS A 37 2.40 35.00 25.04
C LYS A 37 2.13 34.76 23.55
N VAL A 38 2.47 35.69 22.67
CA VAL A 38 2.31 35.53 21.22
C VAL A 38 3.14 34.36 20.69
N PHE A 39 4.42 34.26 21.06
CA PHE A 39 5.29 33.14 20.67
C PHE A 39 4.75 31.78 21.12
N VAL A 40 4.29 31.67 22.37
CA VAL A 40 3.70 30.45 22.90
C VAL A 40 2.42 30.08 22.15
N THR A 41 1.61 31.07 21.76
CA THR A 41 0.38 30.84 20.98
C THR A 41 0.71 30.39 19.54
N GLN A 42 1.73 30.98 18.91
CA GLN A 42 2.20 30.59 17.58
C GLN A 42 2.81 29.18 17.56
N LEU A 43 3.65 28.84 18.55
CA LEU A 43 4.21 27.49 18.70
C LEU A 43 3.11 26.43 18.88
N ARG A 44 2.03 26.75 19.62
CA ARG A 44 0.87 25.86 19.82
C ARG A 44 0.04 25.67 18.55
N GLY A 45 -0.18 26.74 17.79
CA GLY A 45 -0.85 26.67 16.49
C GLY A 45 -0.06 25.80 15.51
N TYR A 46 1.26 26.00 15.48
CA TYR A 46 2.16 25.27 14.59
C TYR A 46 2.22 23.76 14.91
N ASN A 47 2.21 23.37 16.19
CA ASN A 47 2.16 21.95 16.59
C ASN A 47 0.82 21.29 16.22
N ARG A 48 -0.31 22.00 16.37
CA ARG A 48 -1.63 21.50 15.93
C ARG A 48 -1.70 21.29 14.42
N THR A 49 -1.09 22.18 13.63
CA THR A 49 -1.03 22.05 12.17
C THR A 49 -0.06 20.97 11.71
N ARG A 50 1.06 20.76 12.42
CA ARG A 50 2.01 19.67 12.10
C ARG A 50 1.41 18.29 12.32
N GLU A 51 0.66 18.11 13.40
CA GLU A 51 0.04 16.82 13.72
C GLU A 51 -1.12 16.47 12.76
N SER A 52 -1.93 17.45 12.33
CA SER A 52 -2.97 17.20 11.32
C SER A 52 -2.36 16.85 9.95
N VAL A 53 -1.26 17.50 9.57
CA VAL A 53 -0.53 17.19 8.33
C VAL A 53 0.13 15.80 8.40
N ALA A 54 0.62 15.37 9.57
CA ALA A 54 1.14 14.02 9.77
C ALA A 54 0.06 12.94 9.58
N ILE A 55 -1.13 13.13 10.18
CA ILE A 55 -2.27 12.22 10.01
C ILE A 55 -2.68 12.12 8.54
N GLN A 56 -2.72 13.23 7.81
CA GLN A 56 -3.05 13.23 6.39
C GLN A 56 -1.99 12.53 5.52
N ARG A 57 -0.70 12.66 5.87
CA ARG A 57 0.38 11.92 5.21
C ARG A 57 0.25 10.42 5.48
N ASP A 58 0.01 10.01 6.72
CA ASP A 58 -0.15 8.60 7.09
C ASP A 58 -1.40 7.96 6.46
N LEU A 59 -2.50 8.73 6.37
CA LEU A 59 -3.71 8.33 5.64
C LEU A 59 -3.44 8.14 4.15
N ARG A 60 -2.59 8.99 3.53
CA ARG A 60 -2.20 8.87 2.12
C ARG A 60 -1.21 7.73 1.87
N THR A 61 -0.32 7.41 2.81
CA THR A 61 0.57 6.24 2.70
C THR A 61 -0.21 4.93 2.68
N GLY A 62 -1.32 4.85 3.43
CA GLY A 62 -2.26 3.72 3.38
C GLY A 62 -2.99 3.52 2.04
N LEU A 63 -2.83 4.45 1.10
CA LEU A 63 -3.41 4.39 -0.25
C LEU A 63 -2.53 3.69 -1.27
N GLY A 64 -1.31 3.29 -0.92
CA GLY A 64 -0.35 2.74 -1.88
C GLY A 64 -0.77 1.39 -2.46
N LEU A 65 -1.05 0.41 -1.58
CA LEU A 65 -1.18 -1.00 -2.00
C LEU A 65 -2.63 -1.48 -2.03
N LEU A 66 -3.39 -1.24 -0.97
CA LEU A 66 -4.76 -1.77 -0.82
C LEU A 66 -5.69 -1.39 -1.99
N PRO A 67 -5.74 -0.12 -2.44
CA PRO A 67 -6.59 0.24 -3.58
C PRO A 67 -6.10 -0.35 -4.92
N VAL A 68 -4.81 -0.64 -5.05
CA VAL A 68 -4.26 -1.26 -6.27
C VAL A 68 -4.69 -2.73 -6.31
N ASP A 69 -4.49 -3.46 -5.21
CA ASP A 69 -4.86 -4.89 -5.15
C ASP A 69 -6.37 -5.09 -5.25
N LEU A 70 -7.18 -4.27 -4.58
CA LEU A 70 -8.64 -4.36 -4.67
C LEU A 70 -9.18 -4.04 -6.08
N ARG A 71 -8.52 -3.14 -6.82
CA ARG A 71 -8.87 -2.88 -8.23
C ARG A 71 -8.37 -3.96 -9.17
N ALA A 72 -7.29 -4.66 -8.82
CA ALA A 72 -6.79 -5.78 -9.60
C ALA A 72 -7.64 -7.05 -9.38
N ALA A 73 -8.25 -7.19 -8.21
CA ALA A 73 -9.08 -8.33 -7.83
C ALA A 73 -10.31 -8.49 -8.74
N SER A 74 -10.52 -9.72 -9.19
CA SER A 74 -11.65 -10.15 -10.00
C SER A 74 -12.62 -11.00 -9.19
N VAL A 75 -13.89 -10.65 -9.30
CA VAL A 75 -15.00 -11.37 -8.66
C VAL A 75 -15.19 -12.73 -9.31
N GLN A 76 -15.12 -12.79 -10.64
CA GLN A 76 -15.27 -14.01 -11.44
C GLN A 76 -14.16 -15.03 -11.18
N LEU A 77 -12.94 -14.57 -10.88
CA LEU A 77 -11.82 -15.44 -10.49
C LEU A 77 -11.86 -15.85 -9.00
N GLY A 78 -12.82 -15.32 -8.24
CA GLY A 78 -12.94 -15.56 -6.82
C GLY A 78 -11.75 -15.02 -6.02
N ASP A 79 -11.15 -13.91 -6.46
CA ASP A 79 -9.93 -13.37 -5.85
C ASP A 79 -10.17 -12.90 -4.41
N VAL A 80 -11.40 -12.52 -4.04
CA VAL A 80 -11.76 -12.22 -2.64
C VAL A 80 -12.08 -13.53 -1.92
N VAL A 81 -11.14 -14.00 -1.09
CA VAL A 81 -11.20 -15.31 -0.43
C VAL A 81 -11.99 -15.25 0.87
N SER A 82 -11.79 -14.22 1.68
CA SER A 82 -12.54 -14.03 2.92
C SER A 82 -12.63 -12.56 3.28
N MET A 83 -13.72 -12.17 3.94
CA MET A 83 -13.99 -10.79 4.30
C MET A 83 -14.59 -10.68 5.69
N SER A 84 -14.28 -9.57 6.36
CA SER A 84 -14.91 -9.11 7.59
C SER A 84 -15.00 -7.58 7.55
N ASP A 85 -15.57 -6.98 8.58
CA ASP A 85 -15.65 -5.52 8.68
C ASP A 85 -14.31 -4.83 8.94
N SER A 86 -13.26 -5.58 9.30
CA SER A 86 -11.96 -5.06 9.75
C SER A 86 -10.78 -5.77 9.07
N ALA A 87 -11.04 -6.78 8.24
CA ALA A 87 -10.04 -7.49 7.47
C ALA A 87 -10.59 -7.98 6.13
N VAL A 88 -9.72 -8.04 5.13
CA VAL A 88 -9.99 -8.67 3.84
C VAL A 88 -8.80 -9.54 3.45
N ARG A 89 -9.10 -10.74 2.93
CA ARG A 89 -8.11 -11.61 2.30
C ARG A 89 -8.44 -11.73 0.83
N LEU A 90 -7.44 -11.51 0.00
CA LEU A 90 -7.59 -11.61 -1.44
C LEU A 90 -6.33 -12.17 -2.10
N ARG A 91 -6.47 -12.65 -3.34
CA ARG A 91 -5.35 -12.99 -4.20
C ARG A 91 -4.86 -11.72 -4.91
N ALA A 92 -3.68 -11.24 -4.56
CA ALA A 92 -3.06 -10.08 -5.18
C ALA A 92 -2.06 -10.52 -6.27
N ASN A 93 -2.05 -9.79 -7.38
CA ASN A 93 -1.16 -10.06 -8.51
C ASN A 93 0.25 -9.53 -8.21
N PHE A 94 1.25 -10.41 -8.18
CA PHE A 94 2.64 -10.05 -7.90
C PHE A 94 3.60 -10.18 -9.09
N GLY A 95 3.12 -10.78 -10.17
CA GLY A 95 3.91 -10.95 -11.37
C GLY A 95 3.07 -11.34 -12.57
N THR A 96 3.65 -11.21 -13.74
CA THR A 96 3.05 -11.61 -15.02
C THR A 96 4.11 -12.28 -15.89
N SER A 97 3.67 -13.20 -16.72
CA SER A 97 4.51 -13.80 -17.76
C SER A 97 3.70 -14.08 -19.01
N VAL A 98 4.38 -14.56 -20.04
CA VAL A 98 3.77 -15.21 -21.21
C VAL A 98 4.25 -16.66 -21.25
N ILE A 99 3.41 -17.59 -21.71
CA ILE A 99 3.81 -18.98 -21.94
C ILE A 99 4.69 -19.02 -23.18
N CYS A 100 5.92 -19.52 -23.07
CA CYS A 100 6.80 -19.71 -24.23
C CYS A 100 6.76 -21.14 -24.77
N GLY A 101 6.41 -22.10 -23.93
CA GLY A 101 6.37 -23.52 -24.26
C GLY A 101 5.50 -24.27 -23.28
N ARG A 102 5.03 -25.45 -23.69
CA ARG A 102 4.20 -26.28 -22.83
C ARG A 102 4.52 -27.77 -23.01
N PRO A 103 5.44 -28.31 -22.18
CA PRO A 103 5.88 -29.70 -22.32
C PRO A 103 4.77 -30.73 -22.06
N THR A 104 3.89 -30.46 -21.09
CA THR A 104 2.76 -31.32 -20.73
C THR A 104 1.52 -30.48 -20.43
N THR A 105 0.36 -31.11 -20.28
CA THR A 105 -0.90 -30.41 -19.90
C THR A 105 -0.84 -29.72 -18.53
N SER A 106 0.11 -30.08 -17.65
CA SER A 106 0.27 -29.52 -16.30
C SER A 106 1.57 -28.74 -16.10
N THR A 107 2.39 -28.56 -17.14
CA THR A 107 3.67 -27.83 -17.04
C THR A 107 3.75 -26.69 -18.03
N LEU A 108 4.14 -25.52 -17.58
CA LEU A 108 4.32 -24.33 -18.39
C LEU A 108 5.79 -23.91 -18.40
N ASP A 109 6.35 -23.64 -19.57
CA ASP A 109 7.65 -23.00 -19.69
C ASP A 109 7.47 -21.51 -19.97
N LEU A 110 8.23 -20.68 -19.26
CA LEU A 110 8.18 -19.23 -19.29
C LEU A 110 9.54 -18.65 -19.71
N PRO A 111 9.54 -17.49 -20.39
CA PRO A 111 10.76 -16.81 -20.76
C PRO A 111 11.57 -16.35 -19.52
N PRO A 112 12.87 -16.09 -19.67
CA PRO A 112 13.68 -15.49 -18.61
C PRO A 112 13.21 -14.07 -18.28
N GLN A 113 13.57 -13.57 -17.08
CA GLN A 113 13.23 -12.22 -16.65
C GLN A 113 14.06 -11.12 -17.35
N ASN A 114 15.20 -11.50 -17.93
CA ASN A 114 16.23 -10.60 -18.47
C ASN A 114 16.46 -10.82 -19.99
N LEU A 115 15.37 -10.96 -20.75
CA LEU A 115 15.43 -11.02 -22.21
C LEU A 115 16.16 -9.79 -22.78
N ALA A 116 16.87 -9.96 -23.90
CA ALA A 116 17.73 -8.92 -24.47
C ALA A 116 16.97 -7.72 -25.02
N ARG A 117 15.75 -7.94 -25.54
CA ARG A 117 14.98 -6.93 -26.28
C ARG A 117 13.68 -6.51 -25.58
N ASN A 118 13.11 -7.36 -24.74
CA ASN A 118 11.78 -7.19 -24.16
C ASN A 118 11.78 -7.63 -22.69
N VAL A 119 10.70 -7.36 -21.96
CA VAL A 119 10.46 -7.94 -20.63
C VAL A 119 9.10 -8.63 -20.66
N LEU A 120 9.12 -9.95 -20.74
CA LEU A 120 7.89 -10.75 -20.77
C LEU A 120 7.56 -11.37 -19.43
N THR A 121 8.58 -11.70 -18.64
CA THR A 121 8.44 -12.30 -17.32
C THR A 121 8.88 -11.28 -16.29
N SER A 122 7.99 -10.87 -15.40
CA SER A 122 8.29 -9.90 -14.35
C SER A 122 7.52 -10.23 -13.08
N TRP A 123 8.21 -10.18 -11.95
CA TRP A 123 7.68 -10.45 -10.62
C TRP A 123 8.53 -9.66 -9.64
N TYR A 124 7.92 -9.07 -8.61
CA TYR A 124 8.71 -8.39 -7.56
C TYR A 124 9.27 -9.35 -6.50
N THR A 125 8.83 -10.62 -6.51
CA THR A 125 9.28 -11.70 -5.64
C THR A 125 9.16 -13.02 -6.39
N ASP A 126 10.09 -13.95 -6.15
CA ASP A 126 10.03 -15.26 -6.80
C ASP A 126 8.75 -16.02 -6.38
N PRO A 127 8.05 -16.64 -7.34
CA PRO A 127 6.97 -17.55 -7.02
C PRO A 127 7.47 -18.73 -6.21
N LYS A 128 6.58 -19.26 -5.40
CA LYS A 128 6.81 -20.43 -4.57
C LYS A 128 5.66 -21.43 -4.76
N PRO A 129 5.89 -22.71 -4.46
CA PRO A 129 4.81 -23.68 -4.32
C PRO A 129 3.70 -23.13 -3.40
N GLY A 130 2.45 -23.34 -3.78
CA GLY A 130 1.29 -22.82 -3.08
C GLY A 130 0.77 -21.47 -3.57
N ASP A 131 1.56 -20.71 -4.34
CA ASP A 131 1.07 -19.55 -5.08
C ASP A 131 0.10 -19.97 -6.20
N TRP A 132 -0.60 -18.99 -6.75
CA TRP A 132 -1.59 -19.20 -7.81
C TRP A 132 -1.09 -18.64 -9.15
N VAL A 133 -1.49 -19.29 -10.23
CA VAL A 133 -1.30 -18.84 -11.61
C VAL A 133 -2.66 -18.74 -12.26
N ALA A 134 -3.02 -17.57 -12.77
CA ALA A 134 -4.14 -17.43 -13.68
C ALA A 134 -3.61 -17.50 -15.12
N VAL A 135 -4.01 -18.52 -15.86
CA VAL A 135 -3.70 -18.70 -17.28
C VAL A 135 -4.87 -18.21 -18.09
N TYR A 136 -4.63 -17.34 -19.07
CA TYR A 136 -5.67 -16.98 -20.03
C TYR A 136 -5.82 -18.10 -21.04
N VAL A 137 -6.99 -18.74 -21.04
CA VAL A 137 -7.36 -19.76 -22.03
C VAL A 137 -8.35 -19.15 -23.01
N THR A 138 -8.14 -19.43 -24.28
CA THR A 138 -9.09 -19.01 -25.32
C THR A 138 -9.70 -20.23 -25.98
N ASN A 139 -10.91 -20.07 -26.49
CA ASN A 139 -11.51 -21.05 -27.37
C ASN A 139 -11.55 -20.46 -28.78
N ASP A 140 -10.70 -20.97 -29.67
CA ASP A 140 -10.58 -20.43 -31.03
C ASP A 140 -11.87 -20.61 -31.86
N LEU A 141 -12.77 -21.51 -31.45
CA LEU A 141 -14.08 -21.72 -32.09
C LEU A 141 -15.18 -20.83 -31.49
N ASP A 142 -15.01 -20.35 -30.27
CA ASP A 142 -15.95 -19.48 -29.58
C ASP A 142 -15.22 -18.50 -28.66
N PRO A 143 -14.79 -17.34 -29.19
CA PRO A 143 -14.09 -16.31 -28.42
C PRO A 143 -14.90 -15.77 -27.23
N SER A 144 -16.23 -15.99 -27.20
CA SER A 144 -17.06 -15.61 -26.05
C SER A 144 -16.79 -16.47 -24.81
N ASN A 145 -16.11 -17.60 -24.98
CA ASN A 145 -15.72 -18.54 -23.93
C ASN A 145 -14.27 -18.36 -23.46
N ASP A 146 -13.62 -17.29 -23.90
CA ASP A 146 -12.31 -16.91 -23.39
C ASP A 146 -12.39 -16.63 -21.89
N SER A 147 -11.51 -17.27 -21.12
CA SER A 147 -11.58 -17.18 -19.66
C SER A 147 -10.21 -17.27 -19.00
N TRP A 148 -10.14 -16.74 -17.78
CA TRP A 148 -8.99 -16.94 -16.92
C TRP A 148 -9.18 -18.23 -16.13
N ARG A 149 -8.25 -19.17 -16.24
CA ARG A 149 -8.20 -20.40 -15.47
C ARG A 149 -7.22 -20.26 -14.32
N MET A 150 -7.74 -20.37 -13.10
CA MET A 150 -6.97 -20.24 -11.87
C MET A 150 -6.43 -21.60 -11.44
N LEU A 151 -5.12 -21.72 -11.27
CA LEU A 151 -4.41 -22.96 -10.97
C LEU A 151 -3.38 -22.71 -9.89
N GLN A 152 -2.96 -23.75 -9.16
CA GLN A 152 -1.99 -23.62 -8.09
C GLN A 152 -0.62 -24.14 -8.52
N ILE A 153 0.43 -23.44 -8.12
CA ILE A 153 1.83 -23.86 -8.34
C ILE A 153 2.16 -25.02 -7.40
N VAL A 154 2.50 -26.16 -7.97
CA VAL A 154 3.06 -27.32 -7.25
C VAL A 154 4.57 -27.19 -7.14
N SER A 155 5.23 -26.80 -8.23
CA SER A 155 6.67 -26.56 -8.25
C SER A 155 7.04 -25.51 -9.29
N ILE A 156 8.16 -24.83 -9.05
CA ILE A 156 8.74 -23.87 -9.99
C ILE A 156 10.27 -23.97 -9.92
N GLY A 157 10.93 -23.93 -11.07
CA GLY A 157 12.38 -24.00 -11.15
C GLY A 157 12.92 -23.68 -12.53
N ALA A 158 14.22 -23.90 -12.73
CA ALA A 158 14.84 -23.75 -14.04
C ALA A 158 14.28 -24.81 -15.01
N ALA A 159 13.86 -24.38 -16.20
CA ALA A 159 13.50 -25.27 -17.28
C ALA A 159 14.77 -25.83 -17.96
N PRO A 160 14.70 -27.01 -18.61
CA PRO A 160 15.77 -27.53 -19.46
C PRO A 160 16.24 -26.48 -20.49
N SER A 161 17.53 -26.52 -20.83
CA SER A 161 18.13 -25.61 -21.81
C SER A 161 17.50 -25.71 -23.20
N THR A 162 16.81 -26.81 -23.52
CA THR A 162 16.07 -27.00 -24.77
C THR A 162 14.68 -26.36 -24.77
N SER A 163 14.27 -25.70 -23.70
CA SER A 163 12.92 -25.13 -23.57
C SER A 163 12.82 -23.77 -24.28
N CYS A 164 11.82 -23.64 -25.16
CA CYS A 164 11.52 -22.42 -25.89
C CYS A 164 12.70 -21.84 -26.72
N PRO A 165 13.36 -22.63 -27.61
CA PRO A 165 14.40 -22.10 -28.48
C PRO A 165 13.73 -21.29 -29.61
N GLY A 166 13.99 -19.99 -29.67
CA GLY A 166 13.36 -19.13 -30.70
C GLY A 166 11.84 -19.05 -30.59
N ALA A 167 11.29 -19.12 -29.38
CA ALA A 167 9.88 -18.79 -29.17
C ALA A 167 9.61 -17.37 -29.73
N PRO A 168 8.36 -17.00 -30.05
CA PRO A 168 8.04 -15.77 -30.79
C PRO A 168 8.63 -14.47 -30.21
N PHE A 169 9.10 -14.52 -28.97
CA PHE A 169 9.63 -13.39 -28.23
C PHE A 169 11.02 -13.63 -27.61
N THR A 170 11.70 -14.74 -27.94
CA THR A 170 13.06 -15.06 -27.47
C THR A 170 14.01 -15.18 -28.65
N ASP A 171 15.17 -14.56 -28.55
CA ASP A 171 16.21 -14.64 -29.58
C ASP A 171 17.19 -15.77 -29.20
N PRO A 172 17.36 -16.83 -30.01
CA PRO A 172 18.21 -17.95 -29.63
C PRO A 172 19.68 -17.57 -29.50
N VAL A 173 20.13 -16.49 -30.17
CA VAL A 173 21.51 -15.98 -30.13
C VAL A 173 21.71 -15.02 -28.97
N LEU A 174 20.79 -14.07 -28.76
CA LEU A 174 20.91 -13.05 -27.71
C LEU A 174 20.37 -13.49 -26.35
N ASP A 175 19.52 -14.51 -26.32
CA ASP A 175 18.95 -15.10 -25.12
C ASP A 175 19.32 -16.59 -24.97
N PRO A 176 20.61 -16.96 -24.96
CA PRO A 176 21.00 -18.36 -24.90
C PRO A 176 20.56 -18.98 -23.55
N PRO A 177 19.95 -20.18 -23.57
CA PRO A 177 19.43 -20.84 -22.37
C PRO A 177 20.45 -21.04 -21.24
N ALA A 178 21.74 -21.19 -21.59
CA ALA A 178 22.81 -21.39 -20.62
C ALA A 178 23.05 -20.15 -19.74
N SER A 179 22.88 -18.93 -20.26
CA SER A 179 23.08 -17.69 -19.50
C SER A 179 21.78 -17.04 -19.06
N LYS A 180 20.66 -17.36 -19.70
CA LYS A 180 19.33 -16.85 -19.38
C LYS A 180 18.36 -18.01 -19.16
N PRO A 181 18.38 -18.66 -18.00
CA PRO A 181 17.56 -19.84 -17.75
C PRO A 181 16.07 -19.49 -17.82
N ARG A 182 15.32 -20.37 -18.48
CA ARG A 182 13.85 -20.29 -18.55
C ARG A 182 13.27 -20.84 -17.26
N TRP A 183 12.00 -20.55 -17.01
CA TRP A 183 11.31 -21.09 -15.84
C TRP A 183 10.33 -22.16 -16.24
N ARG A 184 10.29 -23.27 -15.49
CA ARG A 184 9.26 -24.29 -15.60
C ARG A 184 8.38 -24.23 -14.38
N VAL A 185 7.07 -24.11 -14.59
CA VAL A 185 6.04 -24.13 -13.56
C VAL A 185 5.22 -25.40 -13.71
N THR A 186 5.10 -26.17 -12.65
CA THR A 186 4.21 -27.34 -12.57
C THR A 186 2.95 -26.94 -11.81
N LEU A 187 1.79 -27.26 -12.38
CA LEU A 187 0.48 -26.90 -11.88
C LEU A 187 -0.20 -28.09 -11.20
N ASN A 188 -1.16 -27.81 -10.32
CA ASN A 188 -1.94 -28.82 -9.62
C ASN A 188 -3.02 -29.48 -10.49
N ASP A 189 -3.34 -28.87 -11.63
CA ASP A 189 -4.35 -29.34 -12.57
C ASP A 189 -3.90 -29.00 -14.00
N THR A 190 -4.65 -29.49 -14.97
CA THR A 190 -4.33 -29.45 -16.39
C THR A 190 -4.93 -28.24 -17.09
N VAL A 191 -4.20 -27.75 -18.08
CA VAL A 191 -4.66 -26.77 -19.08
C VAL A 191 -4.52 -27.41 -20.45
N SER A 192 -5.59 -27.39 -21.24
CA SER A 192 -5.63 -27.96 -22.59
C SER A 192 -4.53 -27.40 -23.50
N VAL A 193 -3.79 -28.32 -24.14
CA VAL A 193 -2.98 -28.25 -25.39
C VAL A 193 -3.21 -27.06 -26.32
N VAL A 194 -4.49 -26.80 -26.56
CA VAL A 194 -4.94 -25.87 -27.59
C VAL A 194 -5.23 -24.52 -26.96
N ASP A 195 -6.02 -24.53 -25.89
CA ASP A 195 -6.59 -23.31 -25.31
C ASP A 195 -5.55 -22.47 -24.54
N GLY A 196 -4.56 -23.12 -23.95
CA GLY A 196 -3.49 -22.51 -23.13
C GLY A 196 -2.08 -22.54 -23.74
N GLY A 197 -1.97 -22.54 -25.06
CA GLY A 197 -0.69 -22.70 -25.79
C GLY A 197 0.33 -21.56 -25.61
N PRO A 198 1.47 -21.61 -26.34
CA PRO A 198 2.45 -20.53 -26.36
C PRO A 198 1.84 -19.19 -26.77
N GLY A 199 2.35 -18.09 -26.22
CA GLY A 199 1.86 -16.73 -26.45
C GLY A 199 0.71 -16.30 -25.52
N ARG A 200 0.12 -17.22 -24.76
CA ARG A 200 -0.94 -16.88 -23.81
C ARG A 200 -0.38 -16.19 -22.57
N PRO A 201 -1.02 -15.12 -22.07
CA PRO A 201 -0.57 -14.42 -20.87
C PRO A 201 -0.90 -15.21 -19.61
N VAL A 202 -0.03 -15.10 -18.61
CA VAL A 202 -0.22 -15.66 -17.28
C VAL A 202 -0.01 -14.60 -16.21
N ARG A 203 -0.77 -14.69 -15.13
CA ARG A 203 -0.64 -13.83 -13.94
C ARG A 203 -0.29 -14.69 -12.74
N PHE A 204 0.56 -14.17 -11.87
CA PHE A 204 0.96 -14.82 -10.64
C PHE A 204 0.32 -14.11 -9.47
N LEU A 205 -0.42 -14.86 -8.68
CA LEU A 205 -1.18 -14.33 -7.57
C LEU A 205 -0.76 -14.99 -6.27
N ARG A 206 -0.71 -14.18 -5.22
CA ARG A 206 -0.43 -14.63 -3.86
C ARG A 206 -1.54 -14.20 -2.94
N LEU A 207 -1.87 -15.05 -1.96
CA LEU A 207 -2.86 -14.70 -0.96
C LEU A 207 -2.29 -13.64 -0.03
N VAL A 208 -2.97 -12.51 0.08
CA VAL A 208 -2.62 -11.40 0.98
C VAL A 208 -3.76 -11.12 1.93
N ARG A 209 -3.43 -10.52 3.08
CA ARG A 209 -4.37 -10.09 4.11
C ARG A 209 -4.09 -8.65 4.48
N TYR A 210 -5.13 -7.84 4.31
CA TYR A 210 -5.20 -6.51 4.88
C TYR A 210 -6.10 -6.55 6.11
N ALA A 211 -5.62 -6.08 7.25
CA ALA A 211 -6.40 -6.09 8.48
C ALA A 211 -6.06 -4.92 9.40
N LEU A 212 -7.04 -4.45 10.17
CA LEU A 212 -6.74 -3.65 11.35
C LEU A 212 -6.00 -4.54 12.35
N TYR A 213 -4.77 -4.18 12.70
CA TYR A 213 -4.00 -4.93 13.69
C TYR A 213 -3.35 -4.00 14.70
N GLN A 214 -3.11 -4.51 15.89
CA GLN A 214 -2.42 -3.78 16.94
C GLN A 214 -0.92 -4.15 16.90
N ALA A 215 -0.06 -3.18 16.60
CA ALA A 215 1.37 -3.41 16.59
C ALA A 215 1.94 -3.27 18.00
N SER A 216 2.57 -4.35 18.47
CA SER A 216 3.16 -4.50 19.80
C SER A 216 2.18 -4.36 20.98
N THR A 217 2.35 -5.19 21.99
CA THR A 217 1.57 -5.15 23.23
C THR A 217 1.92 -3.93 24.10
N THR A 218 3.09 -3.30 23.87
CA THR A 218 3.57 -2.15 24.65
C THR A 218 2.97 -0.83 24.19
N THR A 219 2.99 -0.56 22.88
CA THR A 219 2.48 0.70 22.32
C THR A 219 0.97 0.71 22.15
N LYS A 220 0.34 -0.48 22.01
CA LYS A 220 -1.11 -0.65 21.82
C LYS A 220 -1.70 0.21 20.68
N ARG A 221 -0.88 0.57 19.70
CA ARG A 221 -1.27 1.39 18.54
C ARG A 221 -1.79 0.50 17.43
N TRP A 222 -2.80 0.99 16.73
CA TRP A 222 -3.49 0.25 15.68
C TRP A 222 -3.02 0.70 14.31
N TYR A 223 -2.86 -0.23 13.38
CA TYR A 223 -2.32 0.00 12.05
C TYR A 223 -3.11 -0.81 11.03
N LEU A 224 -3.08 -0.36 9.77
CA LEU A 224 -3.43 -1.21 8.64
C LEU A 224 -2.24 -2.14 8.41
N GLY A 225 -2.46 -3.42 8.69
CA GLY A 225 -1.49 -4.47 8.54
C GLY A 225 -1.56 -5.12 7.18
N TYR A 226 -0.41 -5.51 6.66
CA TYR A 226 -0.27 -6.35 5.48
C TYR A 226 0.47 -7.63 5.87
N ALA A 227 -0.02 -8.76 5.39
CA ALA A 227 0.69 -10.02 5.44
C ALA A 227 0.39 -10.78 4.15
N ASP A 228 1.38 -11.47 3.61
CA ASP A 228 1.22 -12.40 2.50
C ASP A 228 1.43 -13.84 2.97
N SER A 229 0.88 -14.78 2.20
CA SER A 229 1.04 -16.21 2.44
C SER A 229 1.99 -16.81 1.40
N VAL A 230 3.15 -17.27 1.85
CA VAL A 230 4.20 -17.87 1.02
C VAL A 230 4.34 -19.34 1.44
N GLY A 231 4.29 -20.27 0.48
CA GLY A 231 4.40 -21.70 0.81
C GLY A 231 3.27 -22.23 1.70
N GLY A 232 2.09 -21.59 1.65
CA GLY A 232 0.94 -21.91 2.52
C GLY A 232 1.09 -21.43 3.98
N LYS A 233 2.15 -20.68 4.31
CA LYS A 233 2.37 -20.09 5.64
C LYS A 233 2.23 -18.58 5.56
N TRP A 234 1.68 -17.96 6.61
CA TRP A 234 1.58 -16.51 6.68
C TRP A 234 2.88 -15.90 7.19
N ASN A 235 3.36 -14.87 6.50
CA ASN A 235 4.44 -14.03 7.02
C ASN A 235 3.94 -13.17 8.19
N ALA A 236 4.90 -12.58 8.91
CA ALA A 236 4.60 -11.61 9.95
C ALA A 236 3.80 -10.42 9.36
N THR A 237 2.87 -9.89 10.14
CA THR A 237 2.07 -8.73 9.70
C THR A 237 2.87 -7.45 9.89
N GLU A 238 3.06 -6.71 8.79
CA GLU A 238 3.80 -5.45 8.75
C GLU A 238 2.86 -4.24 8.72
N ALA A 239 3.29 -3.12 9.31
CA ALA A 239 2.51 -1.88 9.32
C ALA A 239 2.64 -1.17 7.98
N VAL A 240 1.54 -1.03 7.25
CA VAL A 240 1.50 -0.25 6.00
C VAL A 240 1.11 1.20 6.27
N ALA A 241 0.16 1.42 7.20
CA ALA A 241 -0.29 2.76 7.56
C ALA A 241 -0.86 2.82 8.98
N GLY A 242 -0.87 4.01 9.55
CA GLY A 242 -1.37 4.30 10.90
C GLY A 242 -0.47 5.29 11.64
N PRO A 243 -0.77 5.62 12.90
CA PRO A 243 -1.73 4.93 13.76
C PRO A 243 -3.20 5.30 13.51
N PHE A 244 -4.07 4.29 13.56
CA PHE A 244 -5.53 4.42 13.44
C PHE A 244 -6.23 4.28 14.79
N ALA A 245 -7.53 4.60 14.81
CA ALA A 245 -8.39 4.31 15.94
C ALA A 245 -8.49 2.78 16.22
N PRO A 246 -8.78 2.36 17.46
CA PRO A 246 -9.00 0.97 17.79
C PRO A 246 -10.20 0.36 17.04
N TYR A 247 -10.28 -0.96 17.03
CA TYR A 247 -11.47 -1.66 16.54
C TYR A 247 -12.69 -1.29 17.39
N ALA A 248 -13.81 -0.98 16.73
CA ALA A 248 -15.11 -0.75 17.34
C ALA A 248 -16.22 -1.07 16.31
N ALA A 249 -17.28 -1.74 16.74
CA ALA A 249 -18.36 -2.23 15.86
C ALA A 249 -19.00 -1.12 14.99
N THR A 250 -19.09 0.10 15.51
CA THR A 250 -19.70 1.25 14.82
C THR A 250 -18.69 2.30 14.37
N GLY A 251 -17.39 2.16 14.69
CA GLY A 251 -16.41 3.24 14.54
C GLY A 251 -14.93 2.82 14.42
N SER A 252 -14.66 1.60 13.94
CA SER A 252 -13.29 1.06 13.78
C SER A 252 -12.33 1.98 13.00
N GLY A 253 -11.04 1.94 13.36
CA GLY A 253 -9.96 2.66 12.67
C GLY A 253 -9.78 2.27 11.21
N VAL A 254 -9.97 0.99 10.88
CA VAL A 254 -10.13 0.53 9.50
C VAL A 254 -11.45 -0.21 9.43
N ARG A 255 -12.28 0.15 8.45
CA ARG A 255 -13.56 -0.51 8.21
C ARG A 255 -13.74 -0.84 6.73
N PHE A 256 -14.06 -2.09 6.46
CA PHE A 256 -14.49 -2.57 5.15
C PHE A 256 -16.01 -2.71 5.14
N ARG A 257 -16.63 -2.23 4.05
CA ARG A 257 -18.05 -2.46 3.74
C ARG A 257 -18.16 -2.95 2.31
N TYR A 258 -18.96 -3.97 2.10
CA TYR A 258 -19.08 -4.65 0.83
C TYR A 258 -20.45 -4.37 0.26
N TYR A 259 -20.51 -4.03 -1.02
CA TYR A 259 -21.73 -3.75 -1.73
C TYR A 259 -21.79 -4.62 -2.97
N ASP A 260 -22.99 -5.05 -3.35
CA ASP A 260 -23.20 -5.68 -4.65
C ASP A 260 -23.22 -4.66 -5.80
N THR A 261 -23.48 -5.12 -7.01
CA THR A 261 -23.53 -4.27 -8.22
C THR A 261 -24.73 -3.33 -8.24
N THR A 262 -25.77 -3.59 -7.45
CA THR A 262 -26.94 -2.71 -7.29
C THR A 262 -26.75 -1.67 -6.17
N GLY A 263 -25.69 -1.80 -5.38
CA GLY A 263 -25.37 -0.90 -4.27
C GLY A 263 -25.98 -1.31 -2.93
N VAL A 264 -26.54 -2.52 -2.83
CA VAL A 264 -27.03 -3.07 -1.56
C VAL A 264 -25.85 -3.52 -0.71
N LEU A 265 -25.88 -3.19 0.59
CA LEU A 265 -24.86 -3.61 1.54
C LEU A 265 -24.93 -5.13 1.74
N LEU A 266 -23.82 -5.82 1.46
CA LEU A 266 -23.66 -7.24 1.72
C LEU A 266 -23.30 -7.45 3.19
N PRO A 267 -23.89 -8.47 3.85
CA PRO A 267 -23.40 -8.90 5.15
C PRO A 267 -21.97 -9.47 4.99
N THR A 268 -21.21 -9.55 6.09
CA THR A 268 -19.81 -9.99 6.09
C THR A 268 -19.54 -11.44 6.53
N PRO A 269 -20.33 -12.47 6.15
CA PRO A 269 -19.89 -13.85 6.30
C PRO A 269 -18.95 -14.26 5.14
N PRO A 270 -18.10 -15.28 5.36
CA PRO A 270 -17.36 -15.94 4.29
C PRO A 270 -18.31 -16.45 3.19
N GLY A 271 -17.90 -16.38 1.92
CA GLY A 271 -18.62 -17.00 0.80
C GLY A 271 -19.44 -16.05 -0.10
N LEU A 272 -19.68 -14.80 0.30
CA LEU A 272 -20.37 -13.82 -0.56
C LEU A 272 -19.42 -13.04 -1.49
N GLY A 273 -18.16 -13.47 -1.62
CA GLY A 273 -17.13 -12.82 -2.42
C GLY A 273 -17.54 -12.62 -3.89
N ALA A 274 -18.24 -13.60 -4.46
CA ALA A 274 -18.71 -13.58 -5.85
C ALA A 274 -19.81 -12.53 -6.13
N ARG A 275 -20.40 -11.93 -5.09
CA ARG A 275 -21.47 -10.92 -5.23
C ARG A 275 -20.96 -9.49 -5.10
N ILE A 276 -19.69 -9.29 -4.75
CA ILE A 276 -19.14 -7.97 -4.45
C ILE A 276 -19.01 -7.16 -5.75
N GLY A 277 -19.74 -6.05 -5.86
CA GLY A 277 -19.57 -5.05 -6.93
C GLY A 277 -18.67 -3.89 -6.54
N ARG A 278 -18.58 -3.59 -5.23
CA ARG A 278 -17.79 -2.47 -4.67
C ARG A 278 -17.37 -2.75 -3.23
N VAL A 279 -16.18 -2.30 -2.86
CA VAL A 279 -15.68 -2.26 -1.48
C VAL A 279 -15.45 -0.81 -1.08
N ASP A 280 -16.08 -0.42 0.03
CA ASP A 280 -15.84 0.86 0.68
C ASP A 280 -14.87 0.63 1.84
N VAL A 281 -13.73 1.30 1.81
CA VAL A 281 -12.72 1.27 2.87
C VAL A 281 -12.72 2.60 3.59
N THR A 282 -13.03 2.61 4.88
CA THR A 282 -12.91 3.80 5.73
C THR A 282 -11.71 3.68 6.64
N LEU A 283 -10.80 4.65 6.58
CA LEU A 283 -9.68 4.82 7.48
C LEU A 283 -10.00 5.96 8.45
N ARG A 284 -9.73 5.78 9.75
CA ARG A 284 -9.96 6.79 10.80
C ARG A 284 -8.71 6.92 11.66
N GLY A 285 -8.04 8.06 11.55
CA GLY A 285 -6.93 8.46 12.41
C GLY A 285 -7.46 9.17 13.65
N ALA A 286 -6.77 8.98 14.79
CA ALA A 286 -7.00 9.77 15.98
C ALA A 286 -5.66 10.08 16.65
N ALA A 287 -5.33 11.36 16.80
CA ALA A 287 -4.15 11.82 17.53
C ALA A 287 -4.58 12.57 18.79
N ARG A 288 -3.88 12.33 19.89
CA ARG A 288 -4.04 13.09 21.13
C ARG A 288 -3.05 14.25 21.11
N VAL A 289 -3.56 15.46 21.00
CA VAL A 289 -2.78 16.69 21.08
C VAL A 289 -2.82 17.18 22.51
N ARG A 290 -1.67 17.22 23.19
CA ARG A 290 -1.60 17.71 24.57
C ARG A 290 -1.62 19.23 24.56
N GLY A 291 -2.69 19.83 25.09
CA GLY A 291 -2.75 21.24 25.45
C GLY A 291 -2.27 21.48 26.88
N GLU A 292 -2.11 22.75 27.26
CA GLU A 292 -1.60 23.17 28.57
C GLU A 292 -2.50 22.80 29.75
N LYS A 293 -3.83 22.74 29.53
CA LYS A 293 -4.82 22.33 30.53
C LYS A 293 -5.73 21.17 30.09
N ASP A 294 -5.69 20.80 28.81
CA ASP A 294 -6.62 19.83 28.25
C ASP A 294 -6.00 19.03 27.10
N THR A 295 -6.41 17.77 26.93
CA THR A 295 -5.93 16.92 25.82
C THR A 295 -6.99 16.89 24.73
N VAL A 296 -6.71 17.53 23.59
CA VAL A 296 -7.65 17.58 22.46
C VAL A 296 -7.38 16.38 21.55
N VAL A 297 -8.42 15.61 21.23
CA VAL A 297 -8.32 14.50 20.27
C VAL A 297 -8.67 15.01 18.88
N VAL A 298 -7.68 15.10 18.00
CA VAL A 298 -7.92 15.38 16.57
C VAL A 298 -8.28 14.06 15.89
N ARG A 299 -9.41 14.06 15.18
CA ARG A 299 -9.90 12.92 14.41
C ARG A 299 -9.99 13.31 12.94
N ASP A 300 -9.52 12.43 12.08
CA ASP A 300 -9.68 12.57 10.63
C ASP A 300 -10.09 11.22 10.03
N SER A 301 -10.79 11.25 8.91
CA SER A 301 -11.23 10.05 8.24
C SER A 301 -11.19 10.16 6.73
N LEU A 302 -10.81 9.08 6.08
CA LEU A 302 -10.77 8.94 4.64
C LEU A 302 -11.67 7.79 4.20
N LEU A 303 -12.51 8.04 3.19
CA LEU A 303 -13.34 7.02 2.56
C LEU A 303 -12.84 6.76 1.13
N LEU A 304 -12.58 5.49 0.84
CA LEU A 304 -12.21 4.99 -0.47
C LEU A 304 -13.34 4.10 -0.98
N ARG A 305 -13.78 4.33 -2.21
CA ARG A 305 -14.79 3.49 -2.88
C ARG A 305 -14.13 2.83 -4.07
N ILE A 306 -14.06 1.51 -4.05
CA ILE A 306 -13.29 0.74 -5.03
C ILE A 306 -14.22 -0.28 -5.68
N ALA A 307 -14.39 -0.18 -7.00
CA ALA A 307 -15.09 -1.18 -7.79
C ALA A 307 -14.13 -2.34 -8.13
N LEU A 308 -14.64 -3.57 -8.06
CA LEU A 308 -13.88 -4.78 -8.43
C LEU A 308 -14.05 -5.07 -9.93
N ARG A 309 -13.09 -5.80 -10.51
CA ARG A 309 -13.14 -6.22 -11.92
C ARG A 309 -14.11 -7.38 -12.13
N ASN A 310 -14.64 -7.46 -13.36
CA ASN A 310 -15.52 -8.54 -13.83
C ASN A 310 -16.66 -8.83 -12.86
N ARG A 311 -17.24 -7.77 -12.29
CA ARG A 311 -18.44 -7.83 -11.48
C ARG A 311 -19.62 -8.17 -12.38
N GLN A 312 -20.43 -9.15 -12.00
CA GLN A 312 -21.63 -9.50 -12.77
C GLN A 312 -22.66 -8.38 -12.64
N THR A 313 -23.00 -7.75 -13.76
CA THR A 313 -24.26 -7.01 -13.88
C THR A 313 -25.36 -8.06 -13.90
N GLN A 314 -26.12 -8.16 -12.82
CA GLN A 314 -27.39 -8.87 -12.85
C GLN A 314 -28.37 -8.10 -13.71
#